data_AF-A0A6A3HCY7-F1
#
_entry.id   AF-A0A6A3HCY7-F1
#
_cell.length_a   1.000
_cell.length_b   1.000
_cell.length_c   1.000
_cell.angle_alpha   90.00
_cell.angle_beta   90.00
_cell.angle_gamma   90.00
#
_symmetry.space_group_name_H-M   'P 1'
#
loop_
_entity.id
_entity.type
_entity.pdbx_description
1 polymer ?
#
loop_
_entity_poly.entity_id
_entity_poly.type
_entity_poly.pdbx_seq_one_letter_code
_entity_poly.pdbx_strand_id
1 'polypeptide(L)'
;MMYADRVKELYFHRLDDLSEAEIDFLEEMDNCMNGNSRALWAALHWVIFLQGDPGSVAFKINTRRRKGQESVSKRMATLVKRYLKKGVRASLLQEPGIWRFPAKVCNWILEDPSASLKHSLQEQLACLDLEEPARVQWAHCITEEARIAHLPADIRGMLIPAGQRDLISDAL
;
A
#
# COMPACT_ATOMS: atom_id res chain seq x y z
N MET A 1 -10.14 -9.04 -5.42
CA MET A 1 -9.65 -7.79 -6.07
C MET A 1 -8.85 -7.12 -4.99
N MET A 2 -7.55 -6.95 -5.17
CA MET A 2 -6.58 -6.34 -4.25
C MET A 2 -7.09 -5.50 -3.05
N TYR A 3 -8.06 -4.59 -3.24
CA TYR A 3 -8.75 -3.86 -2.16
C TYR A 3 -9.60 -4.72 -1.22
N ALA A 4 -10.43 -5.61 -1.79
CA ALA A 4 -11.22 -6.56 -1.02
C ALA A 4 -10.34 -7.50 -0.17
N ASP A 5 -9.10 -7.74 -0.61
CA ASP A 5 -8.15 -8.65 0.03
C ASP A 5 -7.23 -7.93 1.05
N ARG A 6 -7.55 -6.69 1.44
CA ARG A 6 -6.80 -5.93 2.45
C ARG A 6 -7.03 -6.50 3.85
N VAL A 7 -6.10 -6.22 4.77
CA VAL A 7 -6.35 -6.49 6.20
C VAL A 7 -7.48 -5.59 6.68
N LYS A 8 -8.48 -6.20 7.31
CA LYS A 8 -9.64 -5.52 7.89
C LYS A 8 -9.63 -5.43 9.41
N GLU A 9 -8.56 -5.89 10.05
CA GLU A 9 -8.40 -5.83 11.50
C GLU A 9 -7.42 -4.74 11.90
N LEU A 10 -7.64 -4.14 13.06
CA LEU A 10 -6.67 -3.31 13.75
C LEU A 10 -5.73 -4.22 14.55
N TYR A 11 -4.44 -4.19 14.22
CA TYR A 11 -3.41 -5.01 14.85
C TYR A 11 -2.82 -4.33 16.09
N PHE A 12 -2.83 -3.00 16.13
CA PHE A 12 -2.09 -2.22 17.13
C PHE A 12 -2.96 -1.29 17.97
N HIS A 13 -4.23 -1.07 17.57
CA HIS A 13 -5.16 -0.18 18.26
C HIS A 13 -6.50 -0.87 18.52
N ARG A 14 -7.15 -0.49 19.61
CA ARG A 14 -8.54 -0.86 19.91
C ARG A 14 -9.47 0.18 19.32
N LEU A 15 -10.61 -0.26 18.78
CA LEU A 15 -11.63 0.66 18.25
C LEU A 15 -12.17 1.58 19.36
N ASP A 16 -12.39 1.03 20.55
CA ASP A 16 -12.90 1.77 21.72
C ASP A 16 -11.92 2.84 22.24
N ASP A 17 -10.64 2.74 21.88
CA ASP A 17 -9.59 3.70 22.28
C ASP A 17 -9.38 4.80 21.23
N LEU A 18 -10.11 4.77 20.11
CA LEU A 18 -9.97 5.77 19.05
C LEU A 18 -10.83 7.00 19.33
N SER A 19 -10.25 8.17 19.11
CA SER A 19 -11.01 9.42 19.07
C SER A 19 -11.84 9.53 17.79
N GLU A 20 -12.86 10.38 17.79
CA GLU A 20 -13.67 10.68 16.60
C GLU A 20 -12.80 11.09 15.40
N ALA A 21 -11.77 11.92 15.62
CA ALA A 21 -10.84 12.34 14.57
C ALA A 21 -9.99 11.19 14.00
N GLU A 22 -9.77 10.13 14.77
CA GLU A 22 -9.04 8.94 14.32
C GLU A 22 -9.97 8.00 13.54
N ILE A 23 -11.23 7.89 13.94
CA ILE A 23 -12.26 7.18 13.18
C ILE A 23 -12.45 7.86 11.81
N ASP A 24 -12.65 9.18 11.78
CA ASP A 24 -12.73 9.99 10.55
C ASP A 24 -11.50 9.78 9.64
N PHE A 25 -10.31 9.69 10.25
CA PHE A 25 -9.07 9.43 9.52
C PHE A 25 -9.10 8.05 8.85
N LEU A 26 -9.50 7.01 9.57
CA LEU A 26 -9.60 5.65 9.05
C LEU A 26 -10.62 5.58 7.90
N GLU A 27 -11.78 6.21 8.04
CA GLU A 27 -12.82 6.29 7.01
C GLU A 27 -12.32 7.01 5.75
N GLU A 28 -11.70 8.18 5.90
CA GLU A 28 -11.22 8.94 4.75
C GLU A 28 -10.04 8.24 4.08
N MET A 29 -9.18 7.56 4.85
CA MET A 29 -8.13 6.72 4.30
C MET A 29 -8.70 5.52 3.54
N ASP A 30 -9.69 4.83 4.08
CA ASP A 30 -10.37 3.70 3.43
C ASP A 30 -10.94 4.11 2.08
N ASN A 31 -11.73 5.19 2.07
CA ASN A 31 -12.28 5.77 0.85
C ASN A 31 -11.19 6.17 -0.16
N CYS A 32 -10.10 6.77 0.32
CA CYS A 32 -8.97 7.14 -0.52
C CYS A 32 -8.28 5.91 -1.12
N MET A 33 -8.07 4.86 -0.33
CA MET A 33 -7.45 3.61 -0.77
C MET A 33 -8.33 2.87 -1.78
N ASN A 34 -9.64 2.78 -1.53
CA ASN A 34 -10.59 2.15 -2.44
C ASN A 34 -10.60 2.86 -3.79
N GLY A 35 -10.84 4.17 -3.77
CA GLY A 35 -10.96 5.00 -4.97
C GLY A 35 -9.65 5.13 -5.76
N ASN A 36 -8.49 4.88 -5.15
CA ASN A 36 -7.18 4.95 -5.81
C ASN A 36 -6.44 3.60 -5.82
N SER A 37 -7.13 2.50 -5.54
CA SER A 37 -6.56 1.15 -5.41
C SER A 37 -5.69 0.76 -6.60
N ARG A 38 -6.15 1.00 -7.82
CA ARG A 38 -5.37 0.76 -9.05
C ARG A 38 -4.08 1.58 -9.13
N ALA A 39 -4.10 2.84 -8.67
CA ALA A 39 -2.94 3.71 -8.69
C ALA A 39 -1.92 3.30 -7.61
N LEU A 40 -2.39 2.88 -6.43
CA LEU A 40 -1.57 2.29 -5.38
C LEU A 40 -0.91 0.99 -5.87
N TRP A 41 -1.67 0.10 -6.51
CA TRP A 41 -1.14 -1.10 -7.14
C TRP A 41 -0.01 -0.78 -8.11
N ALA A 42 -0.27 0.14 -9.04
CA ALA A 42 0.71 0.52 -10.06
C ALA A 42 1.95 1.23 -9.47
N ALA A 43 1.81 1.92 -8.33
CA ALA A 43 2.92 2.55 -7.62
C ALA A 43 3.77 1.53 -6.85
N LEU A 44 3.15 0.50 -6.26
CA LEU A 44 3.87 -0.54 -5.53
C LEU A 44 4.53 -1.57 -6.48
N HIS A 45 3.99 -1.77 -7.68
CA HIS A 45 4.50 -2.74 -8.67
C HIS A 45 5.09 -2.08 -9.92
N TRP A 46 5.90 -1.02 -9.79
CA TRP A 46 6.46 -0.38 -10.98
C TRP A 46 7.60 -1.20 -11.61
N VAL A 47 7.17 -2.22 -12.31
CA VAL A 47 7.83 -2.79 -13.48
C VAL A 47 8.16 -1.66 -14.46
N ILE A 48 9.43 -1.55 -14.79
CA ILE A 48 9.98 -0.63 -15.78
C ILE A 48 9.34 -0.94 -17.13
N PHE A 49 8.51 -0.02 -17.60
CA PHE A 49 8.52 0.28 -19.03
C PHE A 49 9.65 1.29 -19.18
N LEU A 50 10.69 0.94 -19.94
CA LEU A 50 11.75 1.89 -20.27
C LEU A 50 11.07 3.21 -20.70
N GLN A 51 11.59 4.35 -20.21
CA GLN A 51 10.98 5.67 -20.46
C GLN A 51 10.69 5.91 -21.95
N GLY A 52 11.39 5.18 -22.83
CA GLY A 52 11.21 5.22 -24.27
C GLY A 52 11.71 6.53 -24.83
N ASP A 53 11.95 6.57 -26.14
CA ASP A 53 12.36 7.81 -26.77
C ASP A 53 11.25 8.87 -26.69
N PRO A 54 11.60 10.16 -26.59
CA PRO A 54 10.62 11.24 -26.57
C PRO A 54 9.61 11.10 -27.71
N GLY A 55 8.32 11.13 -27.38
CA GLY A 55 7.21 11.00 -28.34
C GLY A 55 6.76 9.57 -28.64
N SER A 56 7.54 8.54 -28.24
CA SER A 56 7.15 7.14 -28.37
C SER A 56 5.90 6.80 -27.53
N VAL A 57 5.26 5.67 -27.86
CA VAL A 57 4.14 5.12 -27.08
C VAL A 57 4.58 4.82 -25.64
N ALA A 58 5.78 4.26 -25.46
CA ALA A 58 6.37 4.00 -24.14
C ALA A 58 6.53 5.29 -23.32
N PHE A 59 7.03 6.36 -23.93
CA PHE A 59 7.15 7.68 -23.28
C PHE A 59 5.80 8.26 -22.85
N LYS A 60 4.78 8.14 -23.69
CA LYS A 60 3.41 8.59 -23.35
C LYS A 60 2.82 7.77 -22.20
N ILE A 61 2.99 6.45 -22.20
CA ILE A 61 2.53 5.57 -21.13
C ILE A 61 3.24 5.89 -19.81
N ASN A 62 4.58 6.00 -19.83
CA ASN A 62 5.37 6.34 -18.65
C ASN A 62 4.96 7.70 -18.06
N THR A 63 4.85 8.72 -18.91
CA THR A 63 4.44 10.06 -18.50
C THR A 63 3.04 10.07 -17.88
N ARG A 64 2.08 9.34 -18.47
CA ARG A 64 0.70 9.25 -17.92
C ARG A 64 0.69 8.55 -16.57
N ARG A 65 1.44 7.46 -16.41
CA ARG A 65 1.56 6.74 -15.14
C ARG A 65 2.17 7.62 -14.06
N ARG A 66 3.29 8.28 -14.35
CA ARG A 66 3.95 9.22 -13.42
C ARG A 66 3.01 10.33 -12.95
N LYS A 67 2.29 10.98 -13.87
CA LYS A 67 1.30 12.02 -13.51
C LYS A 67 0.19 11.50 -12.60
N GLY A 68 -0.33 10.30 -12.88
CA GLY A 68 -1.36 9.66 -12.05
C GLY A 68 -0.86 9.39 -10.63
N GLN A 69 0.35 8.83 -10.51
CA GLN A 69 0.96 8.56 -9.21
C GLN A 69 1.25 9.84 -8.42
N GLU A 70 1.82 10.88 -9.06
CA GLU A 70 2.08 12.17 -8.40
C GLU A 70 0.79 12.79 -7.83
N SER A 71 -0.32 12.67 -8.55
CA SER A 71 -1.62 13.18 -8.11
C SER A 71 -2.12 12.44 -6.85
N VAL A 72 -2.09 11.10 -6.86
CA VAL A 72 -2.53 10.29 -5.72
C VAL A 72 -1.61 10.45 -4.52
N SER A 73 -0.29 10.45 -4.73
CA SER A 73 0.72 10.69 -3.70
C SER A 73 0.48 12.02 -2.97
N LYS A 74 0.27 13.11 -3.71
CA LYS A 74 -0.01 14.42 -3.13
C LYS A 74 -1.31 14.43 -2.33
N ARG A 75 -2.36 13.78 -2.83
CA ARG A 75 -3.66 13.69 -2.12
C ARG A 75 -3.52 12.94 -0.79
N MET A 76 -2.88 11.77 -0.80
CA MET A 76 -2.67 10.98 0.41
C MET A 76 -1.76 11.70 1.41
N ALA A 77 -0.67 12.31 0.94
CA ALA A 77 0.23 13.09 1.80
C ALA A 77 -0.48 14.28 2.47
N THR A 78 -1.35 14.98 1.73
CA THR A 78 -2.17 16.07 2.29
C THR A 78 -3.16 15.57 3.33
N LEU A 79 -3.85 14.45 3.05
CA LEU A 79 -4.77 13.82 4.00
C LEU A 79 -4.05 13.46 5.30
N VAL A 80 -2.96 12.71 5.21
CA VAL A 80 -2.15 12.30 6.38
C VAL A 80 -1.67 13.53 7.15
N LYS A 81 -1.08 14.52 6.47
CA LYS A 81 -0.59 15.75 7.12
C LYS A 81 -1.71 16.52 7.83
N ARG A 82 -2.92 16.54 7.26
CA ARG A 82 -4.07 17.21 7.86
C ARG A 82 -4.48 16.55 9.17
N TYR A 83 -4.56 15.22 9.22
CA TYR A 83 -4.98 14.51 10.43
C TYR A 83 -3.90 14.46 11.50
N LEU A 84 -2.61 14.33 11.12
CA LEU A 84 -1.51 14.48 12.08
C LEU A 84 -1.56 15.84 12.78
N LYS A 85 -1.92 16.92 12.07
CA LYS A 85 -2.14 18.25 12.68
C LYS A 85 -3.36 18.32 13.59
N LYS A 86 -4.36 17.47 13.38
CA LYS A 86 -5.55 17.35 14.25
C LYS A 86 -5.29 16.49 15.51
N GLY A 87 -4.09 15.93 15.67
CA GLY A 87 -3.74 15.11 16.83
C GLY A 87 -3.93 13.60 16.64
N VAL A 88 -4.26 13.14 15.43
CA VAL A 88 -4.31 11.70 15.11
C VAL A 88 -2.94 11.08 15.35
N ARG A 89 -2.90 9.96 16.07
CA ARG A 89 -1.66 9.25 16.39
C ARG A 89 -1.00 8.71 15.13
N ALA A 90 0.30 8.99 14.97
CA ALA A 90 1.07 8.51 13.82
C ALA A 90 1.19 6.98 13.76
N SER A 91 1.01 6.28 14.89
CA SER A 91 0.99 4.82 14.96
C SER A 91 -0.14 4.18 14.14
N LEU A 92 -1.26 4.89 13.91
CA LEU A 92 -2.35 4.39 13.05
C LEU A 92 -1.93 4.18 11.60
N LEU A 93 -0.90 4.91 11.13
CA LEU A 93 -0.33 4.70 9.79
C LEU A 93 0.46 3.38 9.65
N GLN A 94 0.70 2.69 10.77
CA GLN A 94 1.38 1.39 10.80
C GLN A 94 0.38 0.22 10.78
N GLU A 95 -0.92 0.51 10.90
CA GLU A 95 -1.95 -0.52 10.77
C GLU A 95 -1.86 -1.16 9.38
N PRO A 96 -1.90 -2.51 9.29
CA PRO A 96 -1.70 -3.20 8.02
C PRO A 96 -2.87 -2.99 7.05
N GLY A 97 -4.04 -2.59 7.55
CA GLY A 97 -5.16 -2.16 6.72
C GLY A 97 -4.97 -0.78 6.08
N ILE A 98 -3.97 0.00 6.52
CA ILE A 98 -3.70 1.37 6.05
C ILE A 98 -2.54 1.36 5.06
N TRP A 99 -2.88 1.45 3.78
CA TRP A 99 -1.91 1.53 2.71
C TRP A 99 -1.27 2.92 2.62
N ARG A 100 0.05 2.94 2.66
CA ARG A 100 0.88 4.13 2.51
C ARG A 100 1.33 4.26 1.07
N PHE A 101 1.20 5.45 0.50
CA PHE A 101 1.75 5.71 -0.82
C PHE A 101 3.30 5.70 -0.75
N PRO A 102 4.00 4.97 -1.63
CA PRO A 102 5.46 4.93 -1.60
C PRO A 102 6.06 6.32 -1.92
N ALA A 103 7.04 6.76 -1.13
CA ALA A 103 7.71 8.05 -1.32
C ALA A 103 8.58 8.08 -2.59
N LYS A 104 9.13 6.92 -2.97
CA LYS A 104 9.86 6.70 -4.21
C LYS A 104 9.28 5.48 -4.88
N VAL A 105 9.14 5.56 -6.20
CA VAL A 105 8.66 4.42 -6.95
C VAL A 105 9.87 3.54 -7.32
N CYS A 106 9.81 2.27 -6.92
CA CYS A 106 10.86 1.30 -7.20
C CYS A 106 10.78 0.89 -8.67
N ASN A 107 11.90 0.99 -9.39
CA ASN A 107 12.00 0.62 -10.79
C ASN A 107 12.48 -0.84 -10.86
N TRP A 108 11.61 -1.78 -11.22
CA TRP A 108 12.04 -3.17 -11.44
C TRP A 108 12.15 -3.53 -12.91
N ILE A 109 13.26 -4.12 -13.33
CA ILE A 109 13.41 -4.68 -14.67
C ILE A 109 12.72 -6.05 -14.61
N LEU A 110 11.61 -6.25 -15.34
CA LEU A 110 11.08 -7.60 -15.54
C LEU A 110 12.16 -8.49 -16.17
N GLU A 111 12.00 -9.81 -16.09
CA GLU A 111 12.90 -10.70 -16.80
C GLU A 111 13.11 -10.25 -18.24
N ASP A 112 14.33 -10.46 -18.75
CA ASP A 112 14.68 -10.11 -20.11
C ASP A 112 13.60 -10.61 -21.09
N PRO A 113 13.21 -9.83 -22.10
CA PRO A 113 12.19 -10.26 -23.07
C PRO A 113 12.46 -11.63 -23.69
N SER A 114 13.73 -12.07 -23.81
CA SER A 114 14.07 -13.42 -24.27
C SER A 114 13.79 -14.53 -23.24
N ALA A 115 13.73 -14.19 -21.95
CA ALA A 115 13.31 -15.07 -20.85
C ALA A 115 11.79 -15.06 -20.61
N SER A 116 11.06 -14.04 -21.10
CA SER A 116 9.58 -13.93 -21.00
C SER A 116 8.79 -15.07 -21.66
N LEU A 117 9.47 -15.94 -22.42
CA LEU A 117 8.92 -17.20 -22.95
C LEU A 117 8.76 -18.29 -21.88
N LYS A 118 9.39 -18.14 -20.70
CA LYS A 118 9.40 -19.13 -19.61
C LYS A 118 8.44 -18.79 -18.48
N HIS A 119 8.29 -17.50 -18.15
CA HIS A 119 7.43 -17.03 -17.07
C HIS A 119 6.50 -15.93 -17.58
N SER A 120 5.21 -16.13 -17.38
CA SER A 120 4.19 -15.11 -17.61
C SER A 120 4.41 -13.88 -16.73
N LEU A 121 3.86 -12.73 -17.15
CA LEU A 121 3.89 -11.51 -16.33
C LEU A 121 3.32 -11.74 -14.93
N GLN A 122 2.29 -12.58 -14.81
CA GLN A 122 1.67 -12.89 -13.52
C GLN A 122 2.62 -13.67 -12.61
N GLU A 123 3.36 -14.65 -13.15
CA GLU A 123 4.37 -15.41 -12.40
C GLU A 123 5.52 -14.50 -11.96
N GLN A 124 6.01 -13.63 -12.85
CA GLN A 124 7.07 -12.68 -12.51
C GLN A 124 6.64 -11.70 -11.40
N LEU A 125 5.39 -11.21 -11.45
CA LEU A 125 4.83 -10.37 -10.39
C LEU A 125 4.66 -11.13 -9.07
N ALA A 126 4.21 -12.38 -9.11
CA ALA A 126 4.06 -13.22 -7.92
C ALA A 126 5.42 -13.51 -7.26
N CYS A 127 6.45 -13.82 -8.04
CA CYS A 127 7.81 -13.98 -7.53
C CYS A 127 8.32 -12.68 -6.89
N LEU A 128 8.09 -11.53 -7.53
CA LEU A 128 8.49 -10.23 -7.00
C LEU A 128 7.83 -9.91 -5.65
N ASP A 129 6.54 -10.24 -5.53
CA ASP A 129 5.75 -10.03 -4.32
C ASP A 129 6.28 -10.90 -3.15
N LEU A 130 6.75 -12.12 -3.44
CA LEU A 130 7.36 -13.02 -2.48
C LEU A 130 8.77 -12.57 -2.07
N GLU A 131 9.58 -12.09 -3.01
CA GLU A 131 10.96 -11.66 -2.75
C GLU A 131 11.02 -10.35 -1.95
N GLU A 132 10.06 -9.45 -2.16
CA GLU A 132 10.05 -8.10 -1.59
C GLU A 132 8.74 -7.77 -0.90
N PRO A 133 8.39 -8.54 0.14
CA PRO A 133 7.04 -8.55 0.68
C PRO A 133 6.72 -7.29 1.51
N ALA A 134 7.74 -6.57 1.99
CA ALA A 134 7.59 -5.27 2.63
C ALA A 134 7.07 -4.17 1.66
N ARG A 135 7.19 -4.38 0.34
CA ARG A 135 6.66 -3.45 -0.68
C ARG A 135 5.18 -3.68 -0.94
N VAL A 136 4.75 -4.93 -0.88
CA VAL A 136 3.36 -5.31 -1.07
C VAL A 136 2.62 -5.16 0.25
N GLN A 137 1.94 -4.03 0.40
CA GLN A 137 1.08 -3.73 1.56
C GLN A 137 -0.22 -4.57 1.56
N TRP A 138 -0.28 -5.64 0.77
CA TRP A 138 -1.45 -6.49 0.59
C TRP A 138 -1.33 -7.73 1.47
N ALA A 139 -2.44 -8.13 2.09
CA ALA A 139 -2.44 -9.23 3.05
C ALA A 139 -2.09 -10.59 2.42
N HIS A 140 -2.39 -10.77 1.12
CA HIS A 140 -2.26 -12.06 0.44
C HIS A 140 -0.84 -12.41 -0.01
N CYS A 141 0.07 -11.44 -0.11
CA CYS A 141 1.43 -11.66 -0.62
C CYS A 141 2.47 -11.95 0.48
N ILE A 142 2.10 -11.80 1.75
CA ILE A 142 3.04 -11.88 2.88
C ILE A 142 2.34 -12.46 4.12
N THR A 143 3.02 -13.34 4.86
CA THR A 143 2.51 -13.82 6.15
C THR A 143 2.41 -12.69 7.17
N GLU A 144 1.56 -12.86 8.18
CA GLU A 144 1.40 -11.88 9.25
C GLU A 144 2.73 -11.61 9.98
N GLU A 145 3.47 -12.67 10.29
CA GLU A 145 4.74 -12.61 11.02
C GLU A 145 5.78 -11.79 10.26
N ALA A 146 5.90 -12.04 8.95
CA ALA A 146 6.81 -11.29 8.10
C ALA A 146 6.42 -9.81 8.02
N ARG A 147 5.11 -9.50 7.98
CA ARG A 147 4.63 -8.10 8.00
C ARG A 147 4.99 -7.39 9.29
N ILE A 148 4.75 -8.05 10.44
CA ILE A 148 5.04 -7.50 11.76
C ILE A 148 6.55 -7.32 11.96
N ALA A 149 7.37 -8.24 11.45
CA ALA A 149 8.84 -8.18 11.58
C ALA A 149 9.46 -6.91 10.99
N HIS A 150 8.84 -6.30 9.97
CA HIS A 150 9.30 -5.06 9.34
C HIS A 150 8.93 -3.77 10.10
N LEU A 151 8.12 -3.86 11.17
CA LEU A 151 7.69 -2.69 11.92
C LEU A 151 8.72 -2.29 13.00
N PRO A 152 8.77 -0.99 13.35
CA PRO A 152 9.55 -0.51 14.49
C PRO A 152 9.25 -1.28 15.78
N ALA A 153 10.24 -1.42 16.66
CA ALA A 153 10.13 -2.25 17.86
C ALA A 153 9.02 -1.79 18.82
N ASP A 154 8.84 -0.48 18.95
CA ASP A 154 7.77 0.17 19.71
C ASP A 154 6.39 -0.20 19.17
N ILE A 155 6.21 -0.19 17.85
CA ILE A 155 4.95 -0.59 17.19
C ILE A 155 4.69 -2.10 17.38
N ARG A 156 5.72 -2.93 17.22
CA ARG A 156 5.59 -4.39 17.46
C ARG A 156 5.17 -4.70 18.90
N GLY A 157 5.59 -3.88 19.86
CA GLY A 157 5.17 -4.00 21.27
C GLY A 157 3.70 -3.71 21.52
N MET A 158 2.98 -3.08 20.58
CA MET A 158 1.55 -2.78 20.66
C MET A 158 0.66 -3.90 20.08
N LEU A 159 1.24 -5.00 19.58
CA LEU A 159 0.50 -6.05 18.88
C LEU A 159 -0.60 -6.66 19.76
N ILE A 160 -1.84 -6.61 19.27
CA ILE A 160 -2.99 -7.26 19.86
C ILE A 160 -3.00 -8.74 19.40
N PRO A 161 -3.20 -9.71 20.31
CA PRO A 161 -3.29 -11.12 19.97
C PRO A 161 -4.37 -11.41 18.91
N ALA A 162 -4.07 -12.35 18.01
CA ALA A 162 -5.04 -12.81 17.01
C ALA A 162 -6.32 -13.33 17.69
N GLY A 163 -7.48 -12.98 17.15
CA GLY A 163 -8.80 -13.29 17.73
C GLY A 163 -9.30 -12.29 18.78
N GLN A 164 -8.47 -11.34 19.21
CA GLN A 164 -8.88 -10.21 20.05
C GLN A 164 -8.95 -8.89 19.27
N ARG A 165 -8.53 -8.87 18.00
CA ARG A 165 -8.44 -7.66 17.19
C ARG A 165 -9.81 -7.16 16.79
N ASP A 166 -9.97 -5.84 16.77
CA ASP A 166 -11.21 -5.21 16.33
C ASP A 166 -11.20 -5.09 14.81
N LEU A 167 -12.37 -5.28 14.19
CA LEU A 167 -12.53 -5.04 12.75
C LEU A 167 -12.60 -3.52 12.49
N ILE A 168 -11.84 -3.07 11.52
CA ILE A 168 -12.09 -1.85 10.77
C ILE A 168 -13.42 -2.12 10.05
N SER A 169 -14.53 -1.74 10.67
CA SER A 169 -15.88 -2.27 10.39
C SER A 169 -16.19 -2.45 8.90
N ASP A 170 -16.98 -3.46 8.55
CA ASP A 170 -17.54 -3.62 7.19
C ASP A 170 -18.57 -2.53 6.83
N ALA A 171 -18.76 -1.52 7.69
CA ALA A 171 -19.72 -0.41 7.56
C ALA A 171 -19.06 0.98 7.61
N LEU A 172 -17.76 1.08 7.35
CA LEU A 172 -17.14 2.33 6.88
C LEU A 172 -17.31 2.46 5.36
#